data_AF-A0A7L9BG62-F1
#
_entry.id   AF-A0A7L9BG62-F1
#
_cell.length_a   1.000
_cell.length_b   1.000
_cell.length_c   1.000
_cell.angle_alpha   90.00
_cell.angle_beta   90.00
_cell.angle_gamma   90.00
#
_symmetry.space_group_name_H-M   'P 1'
#
loop_
_entity.id
_entity.type
_entity.pdbx_description
1 polymer ?
#
loop_
_entity_poly.entity_id
_entity_poly.type
_entity_poly.pdbx_seq_one_letter_code
_entity_poly.pdbx_strand_id
1 'polypeptide(L)'
;MGRFIFNLLIILLIYTVAPAQTTIDFISSYNNHIDPFGKLDSIKILKMKIIAEIKYTMNSQYAEMKSEQVCEFFADAPRNCSYTNGKKISYWDMFPVPIEFNGNGIKHQLNYVLSEESIPWLLKSKTDSIVVIEKQVSAATKHILTFDRKSLNLLQQSTVAEERDYIGYTNFISYQNIHGIVVPKEAALELKFANNVAKAIVRYEEVEFQ
;
A
#
# COMPACT_ATOMS: atom_id res chain seq x y z
N MET A 1 -2.64 -10.80 61.81
CA MET A 1 -3.09 -11.52 60.58
C MET A 1 -3.49 -10.54 59.47
N GLY A 2 -2.62 -9.60 59.08
CA GLY A 2 -3.01 -8.51 58.16
C GLY A 2 -1.92 -8.05 57.18
N ARG A 3 -0.89 -8.87 56.96
CA ARG A 3 0.24 -8.54 56.06
C ARG A 3 0.45 -9.53 54.92
N PHE A 4 -0.35 -10.59 54.84
CA PHE A 4 -0.23 -11.62 53.80
C PHE A 4 -1.19 -11.44 52.61
N ILE A 5 -2.22 -10.60 52.72
CA ILE A 5 -3.22 -10.43 51.64
C ILE A 5 -2.76 -9.38 50.61
N PHE A 6 -1.88 -8.44 50.98
CA PHE A 6 -1.46 -7.36 50.06
C PHE A 6 -0.39 -7.76 49.05
N ASN A 7 0.39 -8.83 49.31
CA ASN A 7 1.38 -9.33 48.37
C ASN A 7 0.81 -10.30 47.32
N LEU A 8 -0.43 -10.77 47.50
CA LEU A 8 -1.08 -11.64 46.50
C LEU A 8 -1.73 -10.82 45.36
N LEU A 9 -2.09 -9.55 45.61
CA LEU A 9 -2.69 -8.68 44.58
C LEU A 9 -1.66 -8.13 43.57
N ILE A 10 -0.38 -8.05 43.95
CA ILE A 10 0.69 -7.57 43.07
C ILE A 10 1.20 -8.70 42.15
N ILE A 11 1.04 -9.96 42.54
CA ILE A 11 1.44 -11.12 41.72
C ILE A 11 0.36 -11.49 40.68
N LEU A 12 -0.91 -11.07 40.88
CA LEU A 12 -1.99 -11.23 39.89
C LEU A 12 -2.12 -10.06 38.91
N LEU A 13 -1.30 -9.01 39.05
CA LEU A 13 -1.15 -7.92 38.07
C LEU A 13 0.04 -8.15 37.12
N ILE A 14 0.52 -9.38 37.08
CA ILE A 14 1.44 -9.92 36.08
C ILE A 14 0.59 -10.93 35.31
N TYR A 15 0.59 -10.89 33.98
CA TYR A 15 -0.17 -11.75 33.04
C TYR A 15 -1.46 -11.23 32.40
N THR A 16 -1.56 -9.92 32.13
CA THR A 16 -2.11 -9.50 30.83
C THR A 16 -1.22 -8.45 30.20
N VAL A 17 0.08 -8.72 30.11
CA VAL A 17 0.86 -8.12 29.01
C VAL A 17 0.33 -8.83 27.78
N ALA A 18 -0.69 -8.25 27.14
CA ALA A 18 -1.10 -8.70 25.82
C ALA A 18 0.19 -8.84 25.00
N PRO A 19 0.44 -9.99 24.37
CA PRO A 19 1.70 -10.20 23.66
C PRO A 19 1.94 -9.00 22.76
N ALA A 20 3.12 -8.39 22.87
CA ALA A 20 3.48 -7.26 22.04
C ALA A 20 3.36 -7.73 20.58
N GLN A 21 2.30 -7.29 19.90
CA GLN A 21 2.02 -7.68 18.52
C GLN A 21 3.29 -7.49 17.69
N THR A 22 3.78 -8.58 17.09
CA THR A 22 4.97 -8.52 16.25
C THR A 22 4.63 -7.88 14.89
N THR A 23 5.65 -7.45 14.14
CA THR A 23 5.45 -6.99 12.75
C THR A 23 4.76 -8.06 11.90
N ILE A 24 5.13 -9.33 12.11
CA ILE A 24 4.57 -10.48 11.39
C ILE A 24 3.09 -10.66 11.74
N ASP A 25 2.72 -10.58 13.02
CA ASP A 25 1.32 -10.69 13.43
C ASP A 25 0.46 -9.57 12.85
N PHE A 26 1.01 -8.35 12.81
CA PHE A 26 0.32 -7.21 12.20
C PHE A 26 0.15 -7.41 10.69
N ILE A 27 1.21 -7.78 9.97
CA ILE A 27 1.15 -8.04 8.52
C ILE A 27 0.16 -9.16 8.20
N SER A 28 0.16 -10.24 8.99
CA SER A 28 -0.80 -11.33 8.86
C SER A 28 -2.23 -10.83 9.06
N SER A 29 -2.48 -10.01 10.09
CA SER A 29 -3.80 -9.41 10.33
C SER A 29 -4.23 -8.48 9.18
N TYR A 30 -3.31 -7.68 8.65
CA TYR A 30 -3.54 -6.81 7.52
C TYR A 30 -3.88 -7.59 6.24
N ASN A 31 -3.09 -8.62 5.92
CA ASN A 31 -3.33 -9.46 4.75
C ASN A 31 -4.67 -10.20 4.85
N ASN A 32 -5.02 -10.71 6.04
CA ASN A 32 -6.33 -11.29 6.31
C ASN A 32 -7.47 -10.28 6.22
N HIS A 33 -7.22 -9.00 6.47
CA HIS A 33 -8.19 -7.92 6.22
C HIS A 33 -8.40 -7.69 4.72
N ILE A 34 -7.33 -7.73 3.92
CA ILE A 34 -7.40 -7.57 2.46
C ILE A 34 -8.12 -8.75 1.80
N ASP A 35 -7.80 -9.98 2.19
CA ASP A 35 -8.36 -11.21 1.63
C ASP A 35 -8.64 -12.26 2.72
N PRO A 36 -9.78 -12.14 3.44
CA PRO A 36 -10.10 -13.01 4.57
C PRO A 36 -10.28 -14.49 4.21
N PHE A 37 -10.47 -14.80 2.93
CA PHE A 37 -10.77 -16.14 2.45
C PHE A 37 -9.66 -16.73 1.57
N GLY A 38 -8.52 -16.04 1.43
CA GLY A 38 -7.39 -16.50 0.61
C GLY A 38 -7.71 -16.65 -0.88
N LYS A 39 -8.65 -15.87 -1.42
CA LYS A 39 -9.08 -15.95 -2.83
C LYS A 39 -7.99 -15.51 -3.80
N LEU A 40 -7.12 -14.58 -3.40
CA LEU A 40 -6.06 -14.01 -4.24
C LEU A 40 -5.03 -15.05 -4.72
N ASP A 41 -4.94 -16.21 -4.06
CA ASP A 41 -4.09 -17.33 -4.49
C ASP A 41 -4.68 -18.09 -5.69
N SER A 42 -6.00 -18.01 -5.88
CA SER A 42 -6.73 -18.72 -6.95
C SER A 42 -7.03 -17.85 -8.17
N ILE A 43 -7.12 -16.52 -7.98
CA ILE A 43 -7.43 -15.56 -9.05
C ILE A 43 -6.23 -15.42 -9.99
N LYS A 44 -6.50 -15.39 -11.29
CA LYS A 44 -5.45 -15.28 -12.32
C LYS A 44 -5.34 -13.90 -12.91
N ILE A 45 -6.46 -13.17 -12.98
CA ILE A 45 -6.49 -11.83 -13.56
C ILE A 45 -7.31 -10.90 -12.67
N LEU A 46 -6.74 -9.73 -12.38
CA LEU A 46 -7.46 -8.57 -11.88
C LEU A 46 -7.54 -7.54 -12.99
N LYS A 47 -8.76 -7.26 -13.45
CA LYS A 47 -9.04 -6.22 -14.42
C LYS A 47 -9.64 -5.00 -13.71
N MET A 48 -9.16 -3.82 -14.05
CA MET A 48 -9.72 -2.57 -13.53
C MET A 48 -9.55 -1.43 -14.52
N LYS A 49 -10.52 -0.52 -14.50
CA LYS A 49 -10.42 0.78 -15.15
C LYS A 49 -9.80 1.77 -14.19
N ILE A 50 -8.72 2.41 -14.62
CA ILE A 50 -7.97 3.39 -13.84
C ILE A 50 -8.20 4.76 -14.48
N ILE A 51 -8.81 5.66 -13.73
CA ILE A 51 -9.00 7.06 -14.12
C ILE A 51 -8.04 7.90 -13.29
N ALA A 52 -7.19 8.70 -13.94
CA ALA A 52 -6.30 9.62 -13.25
C ALA A 52 -6.49 11.06 -13.69
N GLU A 53 -6.47 11.95 -12.72
CA GLU A 53 -6.41 13.39 -12.89
C GLU A 53 -5.05 13.87 -12.37
N ILE A 54 -4.16 14.21 -13.31
CA ILE A 54 -2.76 14.51 -13.06
C ILE A 54 -2.55 16.02 -13.14
N LYS A 55 -1.85 16.58 -12.16
CA LYS A 55 -1.41 17.99 -12.13
C LYS A 55 0.10 18.01 -11.91
N TYR A 56 0.85 18.66 -12.78
CA TYR A 56 2.29 18.79 -12.59
C TYR A 56 2.79 20.18 -12.93
N THR A 57 3.86 20.56 -12.24
CA THR A 57 4.62 21.77 -12.52
C THR A 57 6.01 21.37 -12.98
N MET A 58 6.40 21.78 -14.19
CA MET A 58 7.75 21.60 -14.71
C MET A 58 8.24 22.93 -15.29
N ASN A 59 9.40 23.42 -14.82
CA ASN A 59 9.98 24.69 -15.29
C ASN A 59 8.99 25.87 -15.26
N SER A 60 8.22 26.01 -14.17
CA SER A 60 7.19 27.04 -13.99
C SER A 60 5.96 26.96 -14.91
N GLN A 61 5.82 25.89 -15.70
CA GLN A 61 4.59 25.61 -16.46
C GLN A 61 3.70 24.63 -15.70
N TYR A 62 2.42 25.00 -15.55
CA TYR A 62 1.38 24.14 -15.00
C TYR A 62 0.65 23.39 -16.12
N ALA A 63 0.47 22.09 -15.94
CA ALA A 63 -0.35 21.27 -16.81
C ALA A 63 -1.30 20.39 -15.99
N GLU A 64 -2.50 20.20 -16.52
CA GLU A 64 -3.52 19.32 -15.97
C GLU A 64 -4.00 18.36 -17.06
N MET A 65 -4.14 17.09 -16.70
CA MET A 65 -4.47 16.04 -17.66
C MET A 65 -5.42 15.03 -17.02
N LYS A 66 -6.36 14.53 -17.82
CA LYS A 66 -7.18 13.37 -17.46
C LYS A 66 -6.79 12.19 -18.33
N SER A 67 -6.55 11.05 -17.69
CA SER A 67 -6.27 9.78 -18.35
C SER A 67 -7.25 8.72 -17.92
N GLU A 68 -7.56 7.83 -18.85
CA GLU A 68 -8.32 6.62 -18.59
C GLU A 68 -7.64 5.44 -19.27
N GLN A 69 -7.47 4.35 -18.52
CA GLN A 69 -6.88 3.12 -19.00
C GLN A 69 -7.60 1.92 -18.40
N VAL A 70 -7.71 0.83 -19.16
CA VAL A 70 -8.13 -0.47 -18.65
C VAL A 70 -6.88 -1.32 -18.51
N CYS A 71 -6.61 -1.77 -17.29
CA CYS A 71 -5.44 -2.57 -16.95
C CYS A 71 -5.85 -3.96 -16.48
N GLU A 72 -5.10 -4.94 -16.93
CA GLU A 72 -5.12 -6.34 -16.50
C GLU A 72 -3.82 -6.64 -15.76
N PHE A 73 -3.95 -7.02 -14.50
CA PHE A 73 -2.87 -7.46 -13.64
C PHE A 73 -2.94 -8.98 -13.53
N PHE A 74 -1.86 -9.64 -13.91
CA PHE A 74 -1.78 -11.10 -13.88
C PHE A 74 -1.00 -11.53 -12.64
N ALA A 75 -1.36 -12.69 -12.09
CA ALA A 75 -0.57 -13.28 -11.01
C ALA A 75 0.87 -13.56 -11.48
N ASP A 76 1.03 -14.19 -12.64
CA ASP A 76 2.32 -14.76 -13.06
C ASP A 76 2.86 -14.16 -14.38
N ALA A 77 2.33 -13.01 -14.81
CA ALA A 77 2.71 -12.37 -16.07
C ALA A 77 2.76 -10.83 -15.96
N PRO A 78 3.43 -10.14 -16.90
CA PRO A 78 3.46 -8.69 -16.92
C PRO A 78 2.06 -8.08 -17.04
N ARG A 79 1.85 -6.93 -16.41
CA ARG A 79 0.61 -6.17 -16.55
C ARG A 79 0.38 -5.76 -18.01
N ASN A 80 -0.88 -5.72 -18.43
CA ASN A 80 -1.30 -5.21 -19.72
C ASN A 80 -2.24 -4.02 -19.51
N CYS A 81 -1.98 -2.87 -20.14
CA CYS A 81 -2.85 -1.70 -20.02
C CYS A 81 -3.15 -1.12 -21.40
N SER A 82 -4.42 -0.79 -21.64
CA SER A 82 -4.89 -0.16 -22.87
C SER A 82 -5.53 1.20 -22.56
N TYR A 83 -5.16 2.23 -23.33
CA TYR A 83 -5.74 3.57 -23.19
C TYR A 83 -7.08 3.62 -23.91
N THR A 84 -8.16 3.97 -23.21
CA THR A 84 -9.49 4.08 -23.83
C THR A 84 -9.63 5.33 -24.70
N ASN A 85 -8.80 6.36 -24.45
CA ASN A 85 -8.80 7.62 -25.19
C ASN A 85 -7.70 7.73 -26.27
N GLY A 86 -6.97 6.64 -26.56
CA GLY A 86 -5.99 6.57 -27.65
C GLY A 86 -4.72 7.42 -27.48
N LYS A 87 -4.53 8.11 -26.35
CA LYS A 87 -3.32 8.90 -26.08
C LYS A 87 -2.52 8.28 -24.95
N LYS A 88 -1.38 7.67 -25.30
CA LYS A 88 -0.34 7.32 -24.32
C LYS A 88 0.17 8.61 -23.70
N ILE A 89 -0.12 8.82 -22.42
CA ILE A 89 0.36 9.99 -21.69
C ILE A 89 1.74 9.62 -21.12
N SER A 90 2.78 10.24 -21.67
CA SER A 90 4.20 10.04 -21.31
C SER A 90 4.51 10.25 -19.83
N TYR A 91 3.61 10.87 -19.08
CA TYR A 91 3.79 11.22 -17.67
C TYR A 91 3.24 10.18 -16.70
N TRP A 92 2.53 9.14 -17.17
CA TRP A 92 2.15 8.01 -16.32
C TRP A 92 3.36 7.24 -15.81
N ASP A 93 4.39 7.13 -16.65
CA ASP A 93 5.65 6.48 -16.32
C ASP A 93 6.41 7.25 -15.23
N MET A 94 6.02 8.51 -14.93
CA MET A 94 6.61 9.28 -13.83
C MET A 94 6.03 8.87 -12.49
N PHE A 95 4.73 8.54 -12.41
CA PHE A 95 4.14 7.99 -11.19
C PHE A 95 4.71 6.61 -10.93
N PRO A 96 5.24 6.34 -9.72
CA PRO A 96 5.69 5.02 -9.36
C PRO A 96 4.44 4.14 -9.24
N VAL A 97 3.96 3.62 -10.37
CA VAL A 97 3.46 2.26 -10.36
C VAL A 97 4.71 1.46 -10.09
N PRO A 98 4.87 0.76 -8.96
CA PRO A 98 6.14 0.11 -8.69
C PRO A 98 6.43 -0.88 -9.83
N ILE A 99 7.41 -0.54 -10.67
CA ILE A 99 7.92 -1.37 -11.76
C ILE A 99 9.09 -2.14 -11.17
N GLU A 100 8.81 -3.02 -10.22
CA GLU A 100 9.68 -4.14 -9.89
C GLU A 100 8.78 -5.34 -9.59
N PHE A 101 8.36 -5.99 -10.68
CA PHE A 101 7.61 -7.23 -10.63
C PHE A 101 8.57 -8.38 -10.35
N ASN A 102 8.49 -8.94 -9.15
CA ASN A 102 9.03 -10.27 -8.84
C ASN A 102 8.01 -11.00 -7.96
N GLY A 103 6.89 -11.44 -8.54
CA GLY A 103 5.83 -12.14 -7.81
C GLY A 103 4.42 -11.88 -8.32
N ASN A 104 3.41 -12.11 -7.47
CA ASN A 104 2.00 -12.00 -7.82
C ASN A 104 1.58 -10.55 -8.09
N GLY A 105 1.37 -10.20 -9.37
CA GLY A 105 1.05 -8.83 -9.81
C GLY A 105 -0.28 -8.31 -9.28
N ILE A 106 -1.23 -9.20 -8.99
CA ILE A 106 -2.52 -8.87 -8.38
C ILE A 106 -2.32 -8.45 -6.91
N LYS A 107 -1.63 -9.29 -6.14
CA LYS A 107 -1.31 -9.01 -4.73
C LYS A 107 -0.57 -7.69 -4.59
N HIS A 108 0.40 -7.44 -5.46
CA HIS A 108 1.12 -6.17 -5.49
C HIS A 108 0.19 -4.98 -5.79
N GLN A 109 -0.68 -5.07 -6.80
CA GLN A 109 -1.63 -4.00 -7.13
C GLN A 109 -2.62 -3.69 -5.99
N LEU A 110 -2.93 -4.68 -5.15
CA LEU A 110 -3.81 -4.54 -4.00
C LEU A 110 -3.06 -4.16 -2.70
N ASN A 111 -1.76 -3.87 -2.78
CA ASN A 111 -0.90 -3.57 -1.64
C ASN A 111 -0.85 -4.70 -0.59
N TYR A 112 -0.99 -5.95 -1.03
CA TYR A 112 -0.80 -7.13 -0.19
C TYR A 112 0.68 -7.27 0.18
N VAL A 113 0.98 -7.49 1.46
CA VAL A 113 2.37 -7.52 1.95
C VAL A 113 2.87 -8.96 1.99
N LEU A 114 3.83 -9.31 1.13
CA LEU A 114 4.42 -10.65 1.16
C LEU A 114 5.34 -10.80 2.38
N SER A 115 5.08 -11.81 3.21
CA SER A 115 5.79 -12.06 4.47
C SER A 115 7.04 -12.93 4.31
N GLU A 116 7.17 -13.65 3.20
CA GLU A 116 8.24 -14.63 2.94
C GLU A 116 9.50 -14.01 2.30
N GLU A 117 9.68 -12.70 2.45
CA GLU A 117 10.75 -11.98 1.76
C GLU A 117 12.08 -12.02 2.52
N SER A 118 13.19 -12.02 1.77
CA SER A 118 14.55 -12.11 2.30
C SER A 118 14.95 -10.92 3.17
N ILE A 119 14.32 -9.75 2.96
CA ILE A 119 14.51 -8.57 3.80
C ILE A 119 13.24 -8.39 4.63
N PRO A 120 13.34 -8.48 5.98
CA PRO A 120 12.16 -8.41 6.84
C PRO A 120 11.62 -6.98 6.92
N TRP A 121 10.30 -6.91 7.07
CA TRP A 121 9.60 -5.68 7.43
C TRP A 121 9.91 -5.28 8.89
N LEU A 122 10.18 -4.00 9.12
CA LEU A 122 10.56 -3.44 10.40
C LEU A 122 9.44 -2.54 10.94
N LEU A 123 8.92 -2.85 12.14
CA LEU A 123 7.99 -1.97 12.85
C LEU A 123 8.74 -0.72 13.33
N LYS A 124 8.38 0.46 12.80
CA LYS A 124 9.00 1.74 13.18
C LYS A 124 8.25 2.44 14.29
N SER A 125 6.93 2.41 14.26
CA SER A 125 6.10 3.00 15.30
C SER A 125 4.74 2.32 15.40
N LYS A 126 4.17 2.40 16.60
CA LYS A 126 2.82 1.91 16.90
C LYS A 126 2.21 2.84 17.93
N THR A 127 1.05 3.38 17.61
CA THR A 127 0.23 4.18 18.51
C THR A 127 -1.16 3.57 18.63
N ASP A 128 -2.09 4.25 19.29
CA ASP A 128 -3.50 3.82 19.34
C ASP A 128 -4.25 4.02 18.04
N SER A 129 -3.72 4.84 17.13
CA SER A 129 -4.39 5.16 15.86
C SER A 129 -3.66 4.58 14.65
N ILE A 130 -2.33 4.51 14.68
CA ILE A 130 -1.55 4.12 13.50
C ILE A 130 -0.47 3.09 13.80
N VAL A 131 -0.11 2.34 12.76
CA VAL A 131 1.07 1.46 12.72
C VAL A 131 1.92 1.86 11.52
N VAL A 132 3.23 2.00 11.71
CA VAL A 132 4.17 2.32 10.64
C VAL A 132 5.19 1.20 10.50
N ILE A 133 5.30 0.66 9.29
CA ILE A 133 6.23 -0.40 8.94
C ILE A 133 7.13 0.08 7.80
N GLU A 134 8.42 -0.18 7.91
CA GLU A 134 9.42 0.14 6.90
C GLU A 134 10.03 -1.13 6.32
N LYS A 135 10.42 -1.09 5.05
CA LYS A 135 11.22 -2.14 4.42
C LYS A 135 12.28 -1.51 3.54
N GLN A 136 13.51 -1.97 3.74
CA GLN A 136 14.61 -1.64 2.86
C GLN A 136 14.51 -2.52 1.60
N VAL A 137 14.50 -1.91 0.42
CA VAL A 137 14.43 -2.63 -0.87
C VAL A 137 15.82 -2.80 -1.46
N SER A 138 16.64 -1.75 -1.36
CA SER A 138 18.04 -1.72 -1.76
C SER A 138 18.81 -0.79 -0.82
N ALA A 139 20.13 -0.66 -0.95
CA ALA A 139 20.90 0.28 -0.11
C ALA A 139 20.37 1.73 -0.18
N ALA A 140 19.83 2.14 -1.32
CA ALA A 140 19.37 3.52 -1.57
C ALA A 140 17.85 3.67 -1.63
N THR A 141 17.07 2.58 -1.53
CA THR A 141 15.60 2.64 -1.65
C THR A 141 14.90 1.95 -0.50
N LYS A 142 13.89 2.62 0.07
CA LYS A 142 13.02 2.06 1.09
C LYS A 142 11.56 2.40 0.88
N HIS A 143 10.70 1.50 1.35
CA HIS A 143 9.25 1.69 1.44
C HIS A 143 8.82 1.90 2.88
N ILE A 144 7.89 2.82 3.09
CA ILE A 144 7.26 3.10 4.38
C ILE A 144 5.75 2.98 4.21
N LEU A 145 5.13 2.09 4.98
CA LEU A 145 3.69 1.84 4.99
C LEU A 145 3.11 2.33 6.31
N THR A 146 2.07 3.15 6.22
CA THR A 146 1.33 3.66 7.38
C THR A 146 -0.10 3.14 7.33
N PHE A 147 -0.53 2.47 8.38
CA PHE A 147 -1.83 1.82 8.48
C PHE A 147 -2.67 2.45 9.57
N ASP A 148 -3.99 2.44 9.39
CA ASP A 148 -4.94 2.67 10.48
C ASP A 148 -5.04 1.41 11.33
N ARG A 149 -4.85 1.54 12.65
CA ARG A 149 -4.76 0.38 13.55
C ARG A 149 -6.11 -0.32 13.75
N LYS A 150 -7.24 0.39 13.61
CA LYS A 150 -8.57 -0.14 13.91
C LYS A 150 -9.20 -0.83 12.71
N SER A 151 -9.18 -0.15 11.55
CA SER A 151 -9.72 -0.63 10.29
C SER A 151 -8.74 -1.48 9.49
N LEU A 152 -7.45 -1.48 9.86
CA LEU A 152 -6.35 -2.14 9.13
C LEU A 152 -6.16 -1.62 7.71
N ASN A 153 -6.83 -0.55 7.30
CA ASN A 153 -6.61 0.04 5.99
C ASN A 153 -5.21 0.67 5.91
N LEU A 154 -4.52 0.44 4.79
CA LEU A 154 -3.31 1.18 4.47
C LEU A 154 -3.70 2.65 4.19
N LEU A 155 -3.14 3.59 4.93
CA LEU A 155 -3.42 5.01 4.77
C LEU A 155 -2.45 5.65 3.79
N GLN A 156 -1.18 5.25 3.85
CA GLN A 156 -0.14 5.81 3.02
C GLN A 156 0.96 4.80 2.72
N GLN A 157 1.43 4.79 1.48
CA GLN A 157 2.70 4.21 1.08
C GLN A 157 3.65 5.31 0.60
N SER A 158 4.87 5.33 1.13
CA SER A 158 5.94 6.21 0.69
C SER A 158 7.10 5.39 0.12
N THR A 159 7.70 5.87 -0.96
CA THR A 159 8.95 5.34 -1.52
C THR A 159 9.98 6.44 -1.50
N VAL A 160 11.09 6.19 -0.80
CA VAL A 160 12.24 7.09 -0.74
C VAL A 160 13.34 6.43 -1.54
N ALA A 161 13.81 7.08 -2.61
CA ALA A 161 14.90 6.60 -3.44
C ALA A 161 16.00 7.67 -3.53
N GLU A 162 17.07 7.47 -2.76
CA GLU A 162 18.14 8.45 -2.57
C GLU A 162 18.93 8.71 -3.85
N GLU A 163 19.25 7.66 -4.62
CA GLU A 163 20.00 7.77 -5.89
C GLU A 163 19.30 8.62 -6.95
N ARG A 164 17.97 8.67 -6.90
CA ARG A 164 17.14 9.39 -7.86
C ARG A 164 16.61 10.72 -7.31
N ASP A 165 17.00 11.06 -6.07
CA ASP A 165 16.57 12.24 -5.33
C ASP A 165 15.05 12.51 -5.45
N TYR A 166 14.26 11.45 -5.23
CA TYR A 166 12.80 11.57 -5.22
C TYR A 166 12.15 10.86 -4.06
N ILE A 167 11.01 11.42 -3.66
CA ILE A 167 10.08 10.79 -2.72
C ILE A 167 8.72 10.70 -3.39
N GLY A 168 8.20 9.47 -3.50
CA GLY A 168 6.85 9.19 -3.93
C GLY A 168 5.95 8.90 -2.75
N TYR A 169 4.74 9.46 -2.77
CA TYR A 169 3.68 9.22 -1.79
C TYR A 169 2.44 8.72 -2.52
N THR A 170 1.78 7.72 -1.94
CA THR A 170 0.43 7.30 -2.30
C THR A 170 -0.40 7.34 -1.04
N ASN A 171 -1.39 8.24 -0.98
CA ASN A 171 -2.32 8.36 0.12
C ASN A 171 -3.65 7.72 -0.30
N PHE A 172 -4.05 6.65 0.37
CA PHE A 172 -5.28 5.95 0.06
C PHE A 172 -6.45 6.66 0.73
N ILE A 173 -7.40 7.12 -0.09
CA ILE A 173 -8.54 7.93 0.36
C ILE A 173 -9.71 7.03 0.73
N SER A 174 -9.99 6.03 -0.10
CA SER A 174 -11.12 5.14 0.13
C SER A 174 -10.87 3.74 -0.44
N TYR A 175 -11.64 2.79 0.09
CA TYR A 175 -11.61 1.37 -0.27
C TYR A 175 -13.01 0.90 -0.66
N GLN A 176 -13.06 -0.18 -1.43
CA GLN A 176 -14.28 -0.89 -1.81
C GLN A 176 -14.11 -2.39 -1.56
N ASN A 177 -15.19 -3.10 -1.25
CA ASN A 177 -15.17 -4.55 -1.12
C ASN A 177 -15.78 -5.17 -2.37
N ILE A 178 -14.99 -5.97 -3.09
CA ILE A 178 -15.40 -6.68 -4.30
C ILE A 178 -15.27 -8.18 -4.04
N HIS A 179 -16.40 -8.87 -3.97
CA HIS A 179 -16.46 -10.32 -3.69
C HIS A 179 -15.70 -10.77 -2.42
N GLY A 180 -15.65 -9.92 -1.39
CA GLY A 180 -14.95 -10.21 -0.14
C GLY A 180 -13.50 -9.76 -0.10
N ILE A 181 -12.95 -9.21 -1.19
CA ILE A 181 -11.59 -8.68 -1.27
C ILE A 181 -11.64 -7.15 -1.12
N VAL A 182 -10.80 -6.60 -0.24
CA VAL A 182 -10.67 -5.14 -0.06
C VAL A 182 -9.76 -4.58 -1.14
N VAL A 183 -10.27 -3.63 -1.92
CA VAL A 183 -9.59 -3.02 -3.06
C VAL A 183 -9.54 -1.50 -2.87
N PRO A 184 -8.40 -0.82 -3.11
CA PRO A 184 -8.36 0.63 -3.16
C PRO A 184 -9.37 1.16 -4.18
N LYS A 185 -10.18 2.15 -3.80
CA LYS A 185 -11.13 2.81 -4.71
C LYS A 185 -10.58 4.14 -5.21
N GLU A 186 -9.93 4.89 -4.34
CA GLU A 186 -9.35 6.20 -4.67
C GLU A 186 -8.04 6.44 -3.89
N ALA A 187 -7.06 7.03 -4.56
CA ALA A 187 -5.79 7.40 -3.96
C ALA A 187 -5.27 8.74 -4.52
N ALA A 188 -4.58 9.51 -3.68
CA ALA A 188 -3.83 10.69 -4.04
C ALA A 188 -2.34 10.38 -4.10
N LEU A 189 -1.74 10.51 -5.27
CA LEU A 189 -0.34 10.29 -5.53
C LEU A 189 0.38 11.63 -5.55
N GLU A 190 1.58 11.67 -5.01
CA GLU A 190 2.47 12.82 -5.07
C GLU A 190 3.90 12.37 -5.30
N LEU A 191 4.59 13.04 -6.20
CA LEU A 191 6.01 12.88 -6.43
C LEU A 191 6.70 14.20 -6.17
N LYS A 192 7.72 14.13 -5.33
CA LYS A 192 8.61 15.24 -5.05
C LYS A 192 9.99 14.90 -5.58
N PHE A 193 10.46 15.70 -6.52
CA PHE A 193 11.86 15.82 -6.91
C PHE A 193 12.41 17.13 -6.34
N ALA A 194 13.73 17.33 -6.33
CA ALA A 194 14.37 18.55 -5.80
C ALA A 194 13.67 19.86 -6.19
N ASN A 195 13.23 19.99 -7.45
CA ASN A 195 12.63 21.22 -7.98
C ASN A 195 11.23 21.04 -8.62
N ASN A 196 10.66 19.84 -8.59
CA ASN A 196 9.40 19.56 -9.27
C ASN A 196 8.45 18.75 -8.38
N VAL A 197 7.16 19.07 -8.47
CA VAL A 197 6.10 18.30 -7.81
C VAL A 197 5.07 17.88 -8.86
N ALA A 198 4.76 16.59 -8.90
CA ALA A 198 3.65 16.04 -9.66
C ALA A 198 2.65 15.42 -8.69
N LYS A 199 1.36 15.68 -8.91
CA LYS A 199 0.27 15.12 -8.11
C LYS A 199 -0.73 14.43 -9.02
N ALA A 200 -1.37 13.38 -8.53
CA ALA A 200 -2.49 12.77 -9.21
C ALA A 200 -3.57 12.32 -8.23
N ILE A 201 -4.82 12.41 -8.65
CA ILE A 201 -5.91 11.63 -8.03
C ILE A 201 -6.21 10.47 -8.96
N VAL A 202 -6.17 9.25 -8.43
CA VAL A 202 -6.44 8.02 -9.15
C VAL A 202 -7.68 7.36 -8.58
N ARG A 203 -8.62 7.00 -9.45
CA ARG A 203 -9.83 6.22 -9.13
C ARG A 203 -9.78 4.88 -9.85
N TYR A 204 -10.15 3.83 -9.12
CA TYR A 204 -10.22 2.45 -9.60
C TYR A 204 -11.69 2.05 -9.73
N GLU A 205 -12.13 1.88 -10.97
CA GLU A 205 -13.50 1.57 -11.37
C GLU A 205 -13.55 0.24 -12.13
N GLU A 206 -14.75 -0.30 -12.34
CA GLU A 206 -14.98 -1.52 -13.15
C GLU A 206 -14.03 -2.66 -12.75
N VAL A 207 -13.91 -2.90 -11.44
CA VAL A 207 -12.99 -3.90 -10.86
C VAL A 207 -13.58 -5.29 -10.99
N GLU A 208 -12.85 -6.19 -11.64
CA GLU A 208 -13.25 -7.57 -11.90
C GLU A 208 -12.11 -8.54 -11.58
N PHE A 209 -12.45 -9.68 -10.97
CA PHE A 209 -11.53 -10.79 -10.73
C PHE A 209 -11.93 -11.99 -11.61
N GLN A 210 -10.95 -12.60 -12.28
CA GLN A 210 -11.12 -13.76 -13.16
C GLN A 210 -10.18 -14.91 -12.78
#